data_AF-A0A5M8FM10-F1
#
_entry.id   AF-A0A5M8FM10-F1
#
_cell.length_a   1.000
_cell.length_b   1.000
_cell.length_c   1.000
_cell.angle_alpha   90.00
_cell.angle_beta   90.00
_cell.angle_gamma   90.00
#
_symmetry.space_group_name_H-M   'P 1'
#
loop_
_entity.id
_entity.type
_entity.pdbx_description
1 polymer ?
#
loop_
_entity_poly.entity_id
_entity_poly.type
_entity_poly.pdbx_seq_one_letter_code
_entity_poly.pdbx_strand_id
1 'polypeptide(L)'
;MGALGAGALLSGALLSGCGGGLVAPEGPASNAFLDQVQARCGNHSIGSQTIGFLLGTASDDTYFVDVTSKLGAGRIDATTFSSDIDSFYPAGNNQAAIDCIVGLL
;
A
#
# COMPACT_ATOMS: atom_id res chain seq x y z
N MET A 1 46.59 22.16 23.63
CA MET A 1 46.94 21.30 22.49
C MET A 1 45.93 20.17 22.42
N GLY A 2 45.45 19.82 21.22
CA GLY A 2 44.60 18.64 20.98
C GLY A 2 43.26 18.98 20.33
N ALA A 3 43.29 19.29 19.03
CA ALA A 3 42.11 19.32 18.17
C ALA A 3 41.95 17.95 17.48
N LEU A 4 40.76 17.36 17.59
CA LEU A 4 40.21 16.26 16.76
C LEU A 4 38.69 16.48 16.82
N GLY A 5 37.92 16.67 15.76
CA GLY A 5 38.09 16.27 14.37
C GLY A 5 36.76 15.66 13.93
N ALA A 6 36.14 16.28 12.92
CA ALA A 6 35.12 15.81 11.97
C ALA A 6 34.43 14.45 12.17
N GLY A 7 33.12 14.40 11.92
CA GLY A 7 32.49 13.14 11.56
C GLY A 7 30.98 13.21 11.54
N ALA A 8 30.43 13.53 10.38
CA ALA A 8 29.01 13.51 10.10
C ALA A 8 28.40 12.09 10.17
N LEU A 9 27.07 12.10 10.14
CA LEU A 9 26.15 11.02 9.77
C LEU A 9 25.83 10.02 10.89
N LEU A 10 24.54 9.94 11.22
CA LEU A 10 23.73 8.72 11.19
C LEU A 10 22.46 8.94 12.03
N SER A 11 21.55 9.79 11.53
CA SER A 11 20.15 9.69 11.94
C SER A 11 19.59 8.42 11.30
N GLY A 12 19.86 7.28 11.96
CA GLY A 12 19.24 6.01 11.65
C GLY A 12 17.74 6.15 11.85
N ALA A 13 17.01 6.29 10.76
CA ALA A 13 15.59 5.95 10.74
C ALA A 13 15.50 4.44 10.95
N LEU A 14 15.41 4.03 12.22
CA LEU A 14 14.92 2.72 12.62
C LEU A 14 13.45 2.64 12.20
N LEU A 15 13.19 2.33 10.93
CA LEU A 15 11.92 1.76 10.52
C LEU A 15 11.93 0.30 10.99
N SER A 16 11.74 0.10 12.30
CA SER A 16 11.24 -1.16 12.82
C SER A 16 9.76 -1.30 12.42
N GLY A 17 9.53 -1.50 11.13
CA GLY A 17 8.27 -1.97 10.56
C GLY A 17 8.35 -3.48 10.39
N CYS A 18 8.46 -4.20 11.50
CA CYS A 18 8.22 -5.65 11.52
C CYS A 18 6.70 -5.84 11.53
N GLY A 19 6.07 -5.77 10.36
CA GLY A 19 4.70 -6.26 10.14
C GLY A 19 4.77 -7.77 9.96
N GLY A 20 4.28 -8.51 10.95
CA GLY A 20 4.41 -9.97 11.00
C GLY A 20 3.60 -10.68 9.91
N GLY A 21 4.28 -11.59 9.22
CA GLY A 21 3.69 -12.80 8.63
C GLY A 21 2.89 -12.61 7.34
N LEU A 22 3.54 -12.88 6.21
CA LEU A 22 2.98 -13.00 4.86
C LEU A 22 2.68 -11.67 4.17
N VAL A 23 3.74 -10.96 3.78
CA VAL A 23 3.67 -9.97 2.72
C VAL A 23 4.08 -10.63 1.41
N ALA A 24 3.25 -10.51 0.37
CA ALA A 24 3.55 -10.94 -1.00
C ALA A 24 4.92 -10.37 -1.46
N PRO A 25 5.60 -10.97 -2.47
CA PRO A 25 6.95 -10.55 -2.90
C PRO A 25 6.97 -9.21 -3.66
N GLU A 26 6.06 -8.30 -3.30
CA GLU A 26 6.04 -6.92 -3.73
C GLU A 26 7.22 -6.20 -3.05
N GLY A 27 7.94 -5.37 -3.81
CA GLY A 27 9.16 -4.75 -3.32
C GLY A 27 8.90 -3.85 -2.09
N PRO A 28 9.96 -3.39 -1.38
CA PRO A 28 9.81 -2.60 -0.16
C PRO A 28 8.92 -1.35 -0.33
N ALA A 29 8.94 -0.73 -1.51
CA ALA A 29 8.10 0.43 -1.84
C ALA A 29 6.60 0.07 -1.91
N SER A 30 6.26 -1.07 -2.52
CA SER A 30 4.88 -1.54 -2.61
C SER A 30 4.33 -1.91 -1.23
N ASN A 31 5.13 -2.56 -0.39
CA ASN A 31 4.70 -2.90 0.97
C ASN A 31 4.40 -1.66 1.81
N ALA A 32 5.27 -0.64 1.74
CA ALA A 32 5.03 0.62 2.45
C ALA A 32 3.74 1.32 1.98
N PHE A 33 3.44 1.27 0.68
CA PHE A 33 2.21 1.82 0.13
C PHE A 33 0.97 1.02 0.58
N LEU A 34 1.03 -0.31 0.55
CA LEU A 34 -0.05 -1.17 1.06
C LEU A 34 -0.32 -0.93 2.55
N ASP A 35 0.71 -0.76 3.37
CA ASP A 35 0.57 -0.41 4.79
C ASP A 35 -0.14 0.95 4.96
N GLN A 36 0.21 1.94 4.14
CA GLN A 36 -0.44 3.24 4.13
C GLN A 36 -1.92 3.14 3.70
N VAL A 37 -2.21 2.35 2.67
CA VAL A 37 -3.58 2.06 2.22
C VAL A 37 -4.38 1.37 3.32
N GLN A 38 -3.82 0.37 4.00
CA GLN A 38 -4.50 -0.32 5.11
C GLN A 38 -4.81 0.66 6.25
N ALA A 39 -3.85 1.50 6.64
CA ALA A 39 -4.00 2.42 7.75
C ALA A 39 -4.99 3.57 7.47
N ARG A 40 -5.06 4.05 6.22
CA ARG A 40 -5.83 5.25 5.85
C ARG A 40 -7.16 4.94 5.17
N CYS A 41 -7.20 3.88 4.38
CA CYS A 41 -8.34 3.53 3.54
C CYS A 41 -9.01 2.21 3.94
N GLY A 42 -8.50 1.50 4.96
CA GLY A 42 -8.95 0.15 5.34
C GLY A 42 -10.46 -0.01 5.59
N ASN A 43 -11.17 1.06 5.95
CA ASN A 43 -12.62 1.06 6.21
C ASN A 43 -13.48 1.27 4.96
N HIS A 44 -12.88 1.64 3.82
CA HIS A 44 -13.61 1.71 2.55
C HIS A 44 -13.75 0.33 1.94
N SER A 45 -14.78 0.18 1.10
CA SER A 45 -15.07 -1.08 0.44
C SER A 45 -14.67 -1.06 -1.02
N ILE A 46 -14.14 -2.20 -1.47
CA ILE A 46 -13.95 -2.56 -2.87
C ILE A 46 -14.80 -3.81 -3.11
N GLY A 47 -15.73 -3.72 -4.08
CA GLY A 47 -16.78 -4.71 -4.22
C GLY A 47 -17.63 -4.81 -2.94
N SER A 48 -17.76 -6.03 -2.42
CA SER A 48 -18.47 -6.35 -1.18
C SER A 48 -17.58 -6.41 0.06
N GLN A 49 -16.28 -6.16 -0.07
CA GLN A 49 -15.29 -6.38 0.99
C GLN A 49 -14.60 -5.08 1.38
N THR A 50 -14.20 -4.96 2.64
CA THR A 50 -13.39 -3.81 3.08
C THR A 50 -11.94 -3.98 2.62
N ILE A 51 -11.25 -2.87 2.36
CA ILE A 51 -9.82 -2.87 2.05
C ILE A 51 -9.03 -3.58 3.15
N GLY A 52 -9.38 -3.35 4.42
CA GLY A 52 -8.74 -4.01 5.54
C GLY A 52 -8.89 -5.54 5.52
N PHE A 53 -10.02 -6.06 5.03
CA PHE A 53 -10.18 -7.49 4.79
C PHE A 53 -9.32 -7.94 3.61
N LEU A 54 -9.39 -7.25 2.47
CA LEU A 54 -8.67 -7.59 1.24
C LEU A 54 -7.14 -7.64 1.42
N LEU A 55 -6.59 -6.77 2.27
CA LEU A 55 -5.16 -6.75 2.62
C LEU A 55 -4.80 -7.67 3.79
N GLY A 56 -5.80 -8.24 4.47
CA GLY A 56 -5.60 -9.10 5.63
C GLY A 56 -5.28 -10.54 5.24
N THR A 57 -4.66 -11.30 6.16
CA THR A 57 -4.30 -12.70 5.95
C THR A 57 -5.49 -13.66 5.82
N ALA A 58 -6.71 -13.19 6.08
CA ALA A 58 -7.94 -13.96 5.95
C ALA A 58 -8.57 -13.85 4.55
N SER A 59 -8.06 -12.96 3.69
CA SER A 59 -8.50 -12.80 2.32
C SER A 59 -7.63 -13.63 1.37
N ASP A 60 -8.29 -14.40 0.50
CA ASP A 60 -7.63 -15.10 -0.62
C ASP A 60 -7.58 -14.21 -1.89
N ASP A 61 -8.06 -12.97 -1.81
CA ASP A 61 -8.07 -12.03 -2.92
C ASP A 61 -6.69 -11.40 -3.11
N THR A 62 -5.94 -11.94 -4.07
CA THR A 62 -4.61 -11.44 -4.44
C THR A 62 -4.65 -10.35 -5.49
N TYR A 63 -5.79 -10.15 -6.17
CA TYR A 63 -5.90 -9.19 -7.28
C TYR A 63 -5.83 -7.76 -6.77
N PHE A 64 -6.57 -7.44 -5.70
CA PHE A 64 -6.51 -6.11 -5.09
C PHE A 64 -5.08 -5.77 -4.63
N VAL A 65 -4.39 -6.74 -4.01
CA VAL A 65 -3.01 -6.59 -3.54
C VAL A 65 -2.06 -6.32 -4.71
N ASP A 66 -2.12 -7.11 -5.78
CA ASP A 66 -1.26 -6.97 -6.97
C ASP A 66 -1.46 -5.61 -7.66
N VAL A 67 -2.70 -5.22 -7.94
CA VAL A 67 -3.02 -3.97 -8.65
C VAL A 67 -2.66 -2.75 -7.80
N THR A 68 -2.92 -2.78 -6.49
CA THR A 68 -2.52 -1.69 -5.57
C THR A 68 -1.00 -1.61 -5.42
N SER A 69 -0.30 -2.74 -5.43
CA SER A 69 1.17 -2.79 -5.37
C SER A 69 1.82 -2.22 -6.62
N LYS A 70 1.24 -2.48 -7.80
CA LYS A 70 1.66 -1.88 -9.07
C LYS A 70 1.45 -0.37 -9.07
N LEU A 71 0.34 0.11 -8.52
CA LEU A 71 0.07 1.55 -8.37
C LEU A 71 1.13 2.20 -7.49
N GLY A 72 1.36 1.67 -6.28
CA GLY A 72 2.37 2.19 -5.35
C GLY A 72 3.80 2.13 -5.88
N ALA A 73 4.10 1.17 -6.77
CA ALA A 73 5.39 1.08 -7.46
C ALA A 73 5.49 1.98 -8.71
N GLY A 74 4.44 2.73 -9.07
CA GLY A 74 4.39 3.54 -10.28
C GLY A 74 4.39 2.74 -11.59
N ARG A 75 4.03 1.45 -11.54
CA ARG A 75 3.94 0.58 -12.74
C ARG A 75 2.64 0.76 -13.51
N ILE A 76 1.59 1.22 -12.83
CA ILE A 76 0.32 1.66 -13.41
C ILE A 76 -0.04 3.03 -12.85
N ASP A 77 -0.83 3.80 -13.59
CA ASP A 77 -1.33 5.10 -13.14
C ASP A 77 -2.70 4.97 -12.44
N ALA A 78 -3.16 6.07 -11.85
CA ALA A 78 -4.44 6.12 -11.14
C ALA A 78 -5.64 5.75 -12.02
N THR A 79 -5.61 6.13 -13.31
CA THR A 79 -6.68 5.84 -14.28
C THR A 79 -6.76 4.35 -14.59
N THR A 80 -5.61 3.71 -14.78
CA THR A 80 -5.49 2.27 -15.01
C THR A 80 -5.94 1.51 -13.76
N PHE A 81 -5.48 1.95 -12.58
CA PHE A 81 -5.91 1.40 -11.29
C PHE A 81 -7.43 1.46 -11.12
N SER A 82 -8.05 2.63 -11.32
CA SER A 82 -9.51 2.77 -11.18
C SER A 82 -10.27 1.86 -12.14
N SER A 83 -9.81 1.78 -13.39
CA SER A 83 -10.43 0.93 -14.41
C SER A 83 -10.31 -0.56 -14.08
N ASP A 84 -9.15 -1.01 -13.62
CA ASP A 84 -8.89 -2.40 -13.24
C ASP A 84 -9.76 -2.81 -12.04
N ILE A 85 -9.84 -1.93 -11.04
CA ILE A 85 -10.70 -2.12 -9.87
C ILE A 85 -12.18 -2.24 -10.25
N ASP A 86 -12.71 -1.29 -11.04
CA ASP A 86 -14.13 -1.32 -11.41
C ASP A 86 -14.49 -2.51 -12.32
N SER A 87 -13.54 -2.95 -13.15
CA SER A 87 -13.71 -4.12 -14.02
C SER A 87 -13.76 -5.43 -13.21
N PHE A 88 -12.87 -5.58 -12.22
CA PHE A 88 -12.78 -6.81 -11.43
C PHE A 88 -13.78 -6.86 -10.27
N TYR A 89 -14.17 -5.70 -9.72
CA TYR A 89 -15.12 -5.56 -8.61
C TYR A 89 -16.40 -4.81 -9.03
N PRO A 90 -17.21 -5.37 -9.95
CA PRO A 90 -18.33 -4.65 -10.58
C PRO A 90 -19.53 -4.39 -9.64
N ALA A 91 -19.56 -5.01 -8.46
CA ALA A 91 -20.68 -4.93 -7.52
C ALA A 91 -20.51 -3.86 -6.42
N GLY A 92 -19.44 -3.06 -6.46
CA GLY A 92 -19.03 -2.18 -5.36
C GLY A 92 -19.24 -0.68 -5.59
N ASN A 93 -19.36 0.06 -4.47
CA ASN A 93 -19.19 1.52 -4.45
C ASN A 93 -17.69 1.87 -4.36
N ASN A 94 -16.92 1.42 -5.36
CA ASN A 94 -15.45 1.46 -5.33
C ASN A 94 -14.91 2.90 -5.31
N GLN A 95 -15.69 3.87 -5.80
CA GLN A 95 -15.23 5.26 -5.97
C GLN A 95 -14.62 5.85 -4.69
N ALA A 96 -15.25 5.69 -3.53
CA ALA A 96 -14.72 6.23 -2.27
C ALA A 96 -13.40 5.56 -1.86
N ALA A 97 -13.25 4.27 -2.14
CA ALA A 97 -12.00 3.55 -1.91
C ALA A 97 -10.92 3.98 -2.90
N ILE A 98 -11.25 4.10 -4.19
CA ILE A 98 -10.35 4.56 -5.25
C ILE A 98 -9.85 5.97 -4.94
N ASP A 99 -10.74 6.90 -4.62
CA ASP A 99 -10.40 8.29 -4.29
C ASP A 99 -9.46 8.34 -3.07
N CYS A 100 -9.71 7.51 -2.06
CA CYS A 100 -8.85 7.41 -0.89
C CYS A 100 -7.44 6.92 -1.28
N ILE A 101 -7.32 5.84 -2.06
CA ILE A 101 -6.04 5.24 -2.44
C ILE A 101 -5.23 6.17 -3.35
N VAL A 102 -5.87 6.73 -4.37
CA VAL A 102 -5.21 7.65 -5.32
C VAL A 102 -4.75 8.93 -4.62
N GLY A 103 -5.47 9.38 -3.59
CA GLY A 103 -5.06 10.51 -2.75
C GLY A 103 -3.81 10.27 -1.88
N LEU A 104 -3.24 9.06 -1.88
CA LEU A 104 -2.01 8.72 -1.15
C LEU A 104 -0.74 8.79 -2.03
N LEU A 105 -0.89 8.95 -3.35
CA LEU A 105 0.22 9.11 -4.30
C LEU A 105 0.85 10.50 -4.20
#